data_AF-A0A950A1L3-F1
#
_entry.id   AF-A0A950A1L3-F1
#
_cell.length_a   1.000
_cell.length_b   1.000
_cell.length_c   1.000
_cell.angle_alpha   90.00
_cell.angle_beta   90.00
_cell.angle_gamma   90.00
#
_symmetry.space_group_name_H-M   'P 1'
#
loop_
_entity.id
_entity.type
_entity.pdbx_description
1 polymer ?
#
loop_
_entity_poly.entity_id
_entity_poly.type
_entity_poly.pdbx_seq_one_letter_code
_entity_poly.pdbx_strand_id
1 'polypeptide(L)'
;LPEDRPDIETVLEPGELITAVQLPPPNPAERSTYRKVRDRSSYAFALVSVAAALELERDAVVGARLALGGVAPKPWRARRAEEALRGQRATEANFLAAADAELADARPLAGNAFKVELARRTLAAVLGQLTEGGRP
;
A
#
# COMPACT_ATOMS: atom_id res chain seq x y z
N LEU A 1 -2.44 -14.58 8.07
CA LEU A 1 -1.72 -14.72 9.35
C LEU A 1 -2.66 -14.35 10.49
N PRO A 2 -3.22 -15.37 11.15
CA PRO A 2 -3.70 -15.24 12.52
C PRO A 2 -2.59 -14.61 13.37
N GLU A 3 -2.93 -13.69 14.27
CA GLU A 3 -1.93 -12.94 15.04
C GLU A 3 -1.06 -13.87 15.91
N ASP A 4 -1.64 -14.96 16.41
CA ASP A 4 -0.99 -15.89 17.35
C ASP A 4 -0.41 -17.16 16.73
N ARG A 5 -0.61 -17.38 15.41
CA ARG A 5 -0.15 -18.59 14.69
C ARG A 5 0.62 -18.20 13.42
N PRO A 6 1.87 -17.73 13.56
CA PRO A 6 2.68 -17.29 12.42
C PRO A 6 3.06 -18.43 11.48
N ASP A 7 2.97 -19.68 11.94
CA ASP A 7 3.13 -20.89 11.15
C ASP A 7 1.97 -21.16 10.18
N ILE A 8 0.81 -20.53 10.40
CA ILE A 8 -0.36 -20.63 9.53
C ILE A 8 -0.40 -19.42 8.59
N GLU A 9 0.03 -19.65 7.34
CA GLU A 9 0.16 -18.58 6.34
C GLU A 9 -1.21 -18.07 5.84
N THR A 10 -2.14 -19.01 5.59
CA THR A 10 -3.45 -18.76 4.98
C THR A 10 -4.57 -19.39 5.79
N VAL A 11 -5.82 -19.11 5.43
CA VAL A 11 -7.02 -19.70 6.06
C VAL A 11 -7.48 -20.99 5.39
N LEU A 12 -6.73 -21.52 4.41
CA LEU A 12 -7.10 -22.74 3.69
C LEU A 12 -7.00 -23.97 4.59
N GLU A 13 -8.05 -24.80 4.56
CA GLU A 13 -8.08 -26.11 5.21
C GLU A 13 -7.48 -27.21 4.31
N PRO A 14 -7.01 -28.34 4.89
CA PRO A 14 -6.54 -29.47 4.11
C PRO A 14 -7.60 -29.97 3.12
N GLY A 15 -7.22 -30.05 1.84
CA GLY A 15 -8.12 -30.47 0.76
C GLY A 15 -8.85 -29.31 0.05
N GLU A 16 -8.74 -28.07 0.55
CA GLU A 16 -9.24 -26.90 -0.16
C GLU A 16 -8.31 -26.47 -1.31
N LEU A 17 -8.91 -25.90 -2.36
CA LEU A 17 -8.22 -25.35 -3.50
C LEU A 17 -8.82 -24.00 -3.88
N ILE A 18 -7.96 -22.99 -4.08
CA ILE A 18 -8.39 -21.70 -4.63
C ILE A 18 -8.75 -21.91 -6.10
N THR A 19 -10.04 -21.78 -6.44
CA THR A 19 -10.53 -21.96 -7.82
C THR A 19 -10.73 -20.64 -8.56
N ALA A 20 -10.95 -19.54 -7.84
CA ALA A 20 -11.17 -18.22 -8.43
C ALA A 20 -10.87 -17.08 -7.43
N VAL A 21 -10.64 -15.89 -7.98
CA VAL A 21 -10.63 -14.62 -7.25
C VAL A 21 -11.68 -13.72 -7.90
N GLN A 22 -12.62 -13.23 -7.11
CA GLN A 22 -13.65 -12.30 -7.58
C GLN A 22 -13.26 -10.89 -7.17
N LEU A 23 -13.23 -9.98 -8.15
CA LEU A 23 -13.01 -8.55 -7.91
C LEU A 23 -14.35 -7.81 -8.10
N PRO A 24 -14.64 -6.79 -7.28
CA PRO A 24 -15.77 -5.92 -7.55
C PRO A 24 -15.58 -5.22 -8.91
N PRO A 25 -16.67 -4.81 -9.59
CA PRO A 25 -16.57 -3.99 -10.78
C PRO A 25 -15.70 -2.75 -10.53
N PRO A 26 -14.89 -2.32 -11.51
CA PRO A 26 -14.06 -1.14 -11.35
C PRO A 26 -14.93 0.09 -11.09
N ASN A 27 -14.59 0.88 -10.05
CA ASN A 27 -15.18 2.20 -9.84
C ASN A 27 -14.53 3.20 -10.80
N PRO A 28 -15.25 3.81 -11.76
CA PRO A 28 -14.65 4.74 -12.71
C PRO A 28 -14.06 6.01 -12.07
N ALA A 29 -14.51 6.37 -10.86
CA ALA A 29 -13.97 7.50 -10.10
C ALA A 29 -12.63 7.17 -9.40
N GLU A 30 -12.32 5.88 -9.24
CA GLU A 30 -11.11 5.41 -8.58
C GLU A 30 -9.95 5.28 -9.58
N ARG A 31 -8.82 5.89 -9.26
CA ARG A 31 -7.55 5.71 -9.98
C ARG A 31 -6.67 4.78 -9.17
N SER A 32 -6.18 3.71 -9.79
CA SER A 32 -5.30 2.75 -9.13
C SER A 32 -3.96 2.60 -9.84
N THR A 33 -2.90 2.37 -9.06
CA THR A 33 -1.58 2.01 -9.59
C THR A 33 -0.86 1.06 -8.64
N TYR A 34 0.20 0.43 -9.16
CA TYR A 34 1.10 -0.40 -8.38
C TYR A 34 2.55 -0.02 -8.67
N ARG A 35 3.29 0.34 -7.63
CA ARG A 35 4.72 0.66 -7.70
C ARG A 35 5.54 -0.42 -7.03
N LYS A 36 6.56 -0.91 -7.74
CA LYS A 36 7.49 -1.94 -7.25
C LYS A 36 8.92 -1.39 -7.22
N VAL A 37 9.45 -1.08 -6.04
CA VAL A 37 10.83 -0.60 -5.87
C VAL A 37 11.77 -1.78 -5.64
N ARG A 38 12.89 -1.81 -6.36
CA ARG A 38 13.81 -2.96 -6.47
C ARG A 38 15.24 -2.50 -6.70
N ASP A 39 16.21 -3.29 -6.26
CA ASP A 39 17.65 -3.05 -6.52
C ASP A 39 18.05 -3.24 -7.98
N ARG A 40 17.30 -4.08 -8.71
CA ARG A 40 17.54 -4.38 -10.13
C ARG A 40 16.28 -4.13 -10.94
N SER A 41 16.46 -3.63 -12.16
CA SER A 41 15.37 -3.19 -13.03
C SER A 41 14.43 -4.31 -13.48
N SER A 42 14.88 -5.56 -13.49
CA SER A 42 14.08 -6.74 -13.84
C SER A 42 14.44 -7.94 -12.96
N TYR A 43 13.57 -8.96 -12.96
CA TYR A 43 13.76 -10.24 -12.25
C TYR A 43 14.19 -10.09 -10.77
N ALA A 44 13.51 -9.21 -10.04
CA ALA A 44 13.73 -9.02 -8.61
C ALA A 44 12.42 -8.87 -7.83
N PHE A 45 12.40 -9.41 -6.62
CA PHE A 45 11.36 -9.13 -5.62
C PHE A 45 11.42 -7.66 -5.18
N ALA A 46 10.29 -7.15 -4.69
CA ALA A 46 10.22 -5.77 -4.21
C ALA A 46 10.97 -5.64 -2.90
N LEU A 47 11.81 -4.59 -2.77
CA LEU A 47 12.25 -4.13 -1.46
C LEU A 47 11.06 -3.55 -0.69
N VAL A 48 10.28 -2.73 -1.39
CA VAL A 48 8.98 -2.21 -1.00
C VAL A 48 8.10 -2.15 -2.25
N SER A 49 6.82 -2.45 -2.11
CA SER A 49 5.82 -2.10 -3.11
C SER A 49 4.63 -1.38 -2.48
N VAL A 50 3.95 -0.58 -3.30
CA VAL A 50 2.73 0.15 -2.93
C VAL A 50 1.68 -0.14 -3.98
N ALA A 51 0.58 -0.76 -3.58
CA ALA A 51 -0.68 -0.76 -4.33
C ALA A 51 -1.55 0.36 -3.75
N ALA A 52 -1.99 1.28 -4.59
CA ALA A 52 -2.83 2.38 -4.18
C ALA A 52 -4.01 2.52 -5.13
N ALA A 53 -5.18 2.76 -4.56
CA ALA A 53 -6.37 3.21 -5.24
C ALA A 53 -6.87 4.47 -4.53
N LEU A 54 -7.08 5.55 -5.29
CA LEU A 54 -7.51 6.85 -4.80
C LEU A 54 -8.74 7.32 -5.57
N GLU A 55 -9.70 7.83 -4.83
CA GLU A 55 -10.87 8.54 -5.34
C GLU A 55 -10.84 9.97 -4.81
N LEU A 56 -10.93 10.92 -5.73
CA LEU A 56 -10.85 12.35 -5.44
C LEU A 56 -12.15 13.04 -5.83
N GLU A 57 -12.67 13.87 -4.95
CA GLU A 57 -13.65 14.89 -5.30
C GLU A 57 -12.96 16.25 -5.27
N ARG A 58 -12.79 16.84 -6.46
CA ARG A 58 -11.94 18.03 -6.66
C ARG A 58 -10.50 17.74 -6.21
N ASP A 59 -10.09 18.31 -5.09
CA ASP A 59 -8.77 18.14 -4.50
C ASP A 59 -8.81 17.42 -3.14
N ALA A 60 -9.97 16.89 -2.72
CA ALA A 60 -10.13 16.16 -1.48
C ALA A 60 -10.17 14.64 -1.74
N VAL A 61 -9.51 13.87 -0.88
CA VAL A 61 -9.54 12.40 -0.92
C VAL A 61 -10.84 11.91 -0.28
N VAL A 62 -11.72 11.30 -1.07
CA VAL A 62 -12.99 10.72 -0.58
C VAL A 62 -12.89 9.20 -0.42
N GLY A 63 -11.96 8.56 -1.15
CA GLY A 63 -11.67 7.14 -1.04
C GLY A 63 -10.18 6.86 -1.16
N ALA A 64 -9.66 5.98 -0.30
CA ALA A 64 -8.29 5.50 -0.37
C ALA A 64 -8.26 4.00 -0.03
N ARG A 65 -7.54 3.22 -0.84
CA ARG A 65 -7.22 1.82 -0.58
C ARG A 65 -5.73 1.60 -0.82
N LEU A 66 -4.99 1.30 0.24
CA LEU A 66 -3.54 1.28 0.28
C LEU A 66 -3.04 -0.06 0.81
N ALA A 67 -2.12 -0.70 0.10
CA ALA A 67 -1.42 -1.88 0.57
C ALA A 67 0.08 -1.80 0.29
N LEU A 68 0.89 -2.21 1.26
CA LEU A 68 2.34 -2.26 1.19
C LEU A 68 2.83 -3.71 1.07
N GLY A 69 3.76 -3.96 0.16
CA GLY A 69 4.46 -5.23 0.03
C GLY A 69 5.93 -5.13 0.41
N GLY A 70 6.54 -6.25 0.80
CA GLY A 70 7.97 -6.30 1.17
C GLY A 70 8.31 -5.69 2.53
N VAL A 71 7.31 -5.18 3.27
CA VAL A 71 7.48 -4.54 4.60
C VAL A 71 7.04 -5.42 5.77
N ALA A 72 6.31 -6.50 5.52
CA ALA A 72 5.79 -7.43 6.53
C ALA A 72 5.67 -8.86 5.96
N PRO A 73 5.48 -9.90 6.80
CA PRO A 73 5.32 -11.29 6.35
C PRO A 73 4.07 -11.54 5.48
N LYS A 74 3.06 -10.66 5.54
CA LYS A 74 1.87 -10.64 4.67
C LYS A 74 1.73 -9.27 4.00
N PRO A 75 0.98 -9.14 2.89
CA PRO A 75 0.59 -7.83 2.38
C PRO A 75 0.00 -6.97 3.49
N TRP A 76 0.59 -5.79 3.69
CA TRP A 76 0.24 -4.91 4.80
C TRP A 76 -0.82 -3.92 4.34
N ARG A 77 -2.03 -4.00 4.90
CA ARG A 77 -3.10 -3.04 4.60
C ARG A 77 -2.88 -1.76 5.41
N ALA A 78 -2.67 -0.63 4.73
CA ALA A 78 -2.30 0.63 5.36
C ALA A 78 -3.54 1.44 5.81
N ARG A 79 -4.28 0.89 6.79
CA ARG A 79 -5.56 1.45 7.23
C ARG A 79 -5.43 2.82 7.92
N ARG A 80 -4.35 3.05 8.68
CA ARG A 80 -4.15 4.35 9.36
C ARG A 80 -3.88 5.44 8.33
N ALA A 81 -3.10 5.13 7.29
CA ALA A 81 -2.93 6.05 6.16
C ALA A 81 -4.25 6.30 5.42
N GLU A 82 -5.05 5.26 5.15
CA GLU A 82 -6.38 5.41 4.52
C GLU A 82 -7.31 6.33 5.33
N GLU A 83 -7.35 6.16 6.65
CA GLU A 83 -8.14 6.97 7.55
C GLU A 83 -7.63 8.41 7.65
N ALA A 84 -6.31 8.60 7.76
CA ALA A 84 -5.69 9.91 7.83
C ALA A 84 -5.93 10.76 6.58
N LEU A 85 -6.07 10.11 5.41
CA LEU A 85 -6.31 10.81 4.14
C LEU A 85 -7.78 11.20 3.93
N ARG A 86 -8.74 10.52 4.55
CA ARG A 86 -10.16 10.75 4.29
C ARG A 86 -10.55 12.21 4.60
N GLY A 87 -11.09 12.90 3.60
CA GLY A 87 -11.47 14.31 3.68
C GLY A 87 -10.31 15.30 3.60
N GLN A 88 -9.06 14.83 3.54
CA GLN A 88 -7.89 15.70 3.41
C GLN A 88 -7.66 16.11 1.97
N ARG A 89 -7.00 17.27 1.80
CA ARG A 89 -6.53 17.69 0.48
C ARG A 89 -5.42 16.76 -0.01
N ALA A 90 -5.42 16.48 -1.31
CA ALA A 90 -4.44 15.67 -2.01
C ALA A 90 -3.13 16.45 -2.22
N THR A 91 -2.35 16.59 -1.15
CA THR A 91 -1.06 17.30 -1.16
C THR A 91 0.06 16.38 -0.68
N GLU A 92 1.29 16.65 -1.13
CA GLU A 92 2.46 15.90 -0.69
C GLU A 92 2.60 15.88 0.84
N ALA A 93 2.37 17.02 1.50
CA ALA A 93 2.42 17.13 2.96
C ALA A 93 1.43 16.17 3.65
N ASN A 94 0.20 16.09 3.14
CA ASN A 94 -0.83 15.20 3.69
C ASN A 94 -0.51 13.73 3.40
N PHE A 95 0.08 13.42 2.24
CA PHE A 95 0.52 12.06 1.91
C PHE A 95 1.66 11.59 2.80
N LEU A 96 2.63 12.46 3.08
CA LEU A 96 3.72 12.17 4.00
C LEU A 96 3.20 11.98 5.43
N ALA A 97 2.30 12.84 5.90
CA ALA A 97 1.69 12.70 7.21
C ALA A 97 0.90 11.38 7.36
N ALA A 98 0.17 10.96 6.33
CA ALA A 98 -0.53 9.68 6.32
C ALA A 98 0.44 8.49 6.35
N ALA A 99 1.56 8.57 5.62
CA ALA A 99 2.61 7.56 5.66
C ALA A 99 3.27 7.47 7.04
N ASP A 100 3.52 8.61 7.67
CA ASP A 100 4.07 8.69 9.04
C ASP A 100 3.12 8.05 10.06
N ALA A 101 1.81 8.32 9.96
CA ALA A 101 0.81 7.72 10.83
C ALA A 101 0.76 6.18 10.70
N GLU A 102 0.92 5.65 9.49
CA GLU A 102 0.96 4.21 9.24
C GLU A 102 2.24 3.56 9.77
N LEU A 103 3.39 4.23 9.58
CA LEU A 103 4.71 3.69 9.91
C LEU A 103 5.16 3.98 11.35
N ALA A 104 4.35 4.69 12.14
CA ALA A 104 4.68 5.07 13.52
C ALA A 104 5.09 3.89 14.41
N ASP A 105 4.48 2.72 14.22
CA ASP A 105 4.76 1.50 14.98
C ASP A 105 5.68 0.51 14.22
N ALA A 106 6.30 0.94 13.12
CA ALA A 106 7.19 0.08 12.35
C ALA A 106 8.40 -0.36 13.19
N ARG A 107 8.63 -1.67 13.26
CA ARG A 107 9.76 -2.28 13.99
C ARG A 107 10.75 -2.90 13.01
N PRO A 108 11.69 -2.12 12.46
CA PRO A 108 12.71 -2.67 11.58
C PRO A 108 13.67 -3.59 12.35
N LEU A 109 14.21 -4.57 11.63
CA LEU A 109 15.30 -5.43 12.09
C LEU A 109 16.64 -4.90 11.57
N ALA A 110 17.73 -5.50 12.09
CA ALA A 110 19.07 -5.23 11.58
C ALA A 110 19.12 -5.43 10.05
N GLY A 111 19.65 -4.44 9.33
CA GLY A 111 19.80 -4.50 7.87
C GLY A 111 18.56 -4.12 7.05
N ASN A 112 17.41 -3.80 7.65
CA ASN A 112 16.21 -3.41 6.89
C ASN A 112 15.57 -2.07 7.31
N ALA A 113 16.21 -1.31 8.21
CA ALA A 113 15.73 0.00 8.66
C ALA A 113 15.46 0.99 7.51
N PHE A 114 16.23 0.90 6.42
CA PHE A 114 16.02 1.71 5.22
C PHE A 114 14.60 1.54 4.61
N LYS A 115 13.93 0.40 4.84
CA LYS A 115 12.60 0.13 4.30
C LYS A 115 11.54 1.06 4.84
N VAL A 116 11.70 1.58 6.06
CA VAL A 116 10.74 2.52 6.66
C VAL A 116 10.68 3.80 5.85
N GLU A 117 11.83 4.44 5.64
CA GLU A 117 11.91 5.66 4.82
C GLU A 117 11.56 5.40 3.36
N LEU A 118 11.97 4.24 2.82
CA LEU A 118 11.63 3.87 1.46
C LEU A 118 10.11 3.71 1.28
N ALA A 119 9.42 3.05 2.21
CA ALA A 119 7.97 2.91 2.20
C ALA A 119 7.27 4.26 2.33
N ARG A 120 7.74 5.10 3.25
CA ARG A 120 7.23 6.47 3.45
C ARG A 120 7.24 7.27 2.15
N ARG A 121 8.41 7.39 1.51
CA ARG A 121 8.57 8.17 0.27
C ARG A 121 7.83 7.54 -0.91
N THR A 122 7.86 6.21 -1.02
CA THR A 122 7.20 5.51 -2.14
C THR A 122 5.69 5.69 -2.06
N LEU A 123 5.10 5.62 -0.86
CA LEU A 123 3.67 5.85 -0.66
C LEU A 123 3.32 7.26 -1.12
N ALA A 124 4.00 8.29 -0.61
CA ALA A 124 3.70 9.67 -0.99
C ALA A 124 3.86 9.95 -2.49
N ALA A 125 4.94 9.45 -3.11
CA ALA A 125 5.16 9.58 -4.54
C ALA A 125 4.06 8.91 -5.39
N VAL A 126 3.60 7.72 -4.95
CA VAL A 126 2.51 7.01 -5.64
C VAL A 126 1.18 7.75 -5.55
N LEU A 127 0.86 8.34 -4.39
CA LEU A 127 -0.35 9.13 -4.25
C LEU A 127 -0.27 10.42 -5.08
N GLY A 128 0.88 11.10 -5.10
CA GLY A 128 1.11 12.25 -6.00
C GLY A 128 0.88 11.88 -7.46
N GLN A 129 1.44 10.77 -7.94
CA GLN A 129 1.25 10.29 -9.32
C GLN A 129 -0.23 10.10 -9.67
N LEU A 130 -1.05 9.59 -8.75
CA LEU A 130 -2.48 9.37 -8.96
C LEU A 130 -3.28 10.68 -9.05
N THR A 131 -2.77 11.77 -8.48
CA THR A 131 -3.42 13.10 -8.50
C THR A 131 -3.11 13.91 -9.74
N GLU A 132 -1.95 13.69 -10.36
CA GLU A 132 -1.47 14.46 -11.53
C GLU A 132 -2.10 14.01 -12.86
N GLY A 133 -3.09 13.10 -12.83
CA GLY A 133 -3.80 12.64 -14.02
C GLY A 133 -3.03 11.64 -14.89
N GLY A 134 -1.90 11.12 -14.40
CA GLY A 134 -1.17 9.97 -14.93
C GLY A 134 -0.96 9.94 -16.45
N ARG A 135 0.13 10.55 -16.95
CA ARG A 135 0.88 9.92 -18.05
C ARG A 135 2.01 9.08 -17.44
N PRO A 136 2.30 7.89 -18.01
CA PRO A 136 3.43 7.07 -17.59
C PRO A 136 4.77 7.79 -17.73
#